data_AF-A0A496UKH1-F1
#
_entry.id   AF-A0A496UKH1-F1
#
_cell.length_a   1.000
_cell.length_b   1.000
_cell.length_c   1.000
_cell.angle_alpha   90.00
_cell.angle_beta   90.00
_cell.angle_gamma   90.00
#
_symmetry.space_group_name_H-M   'P 1'
#
loop_
_entity.id
_entity.type
_entity.pdbx_description
1 polymer ?
#
loop_
_entity_poly.entity_id
_entity_poly.type
_entity_poly.pdbx_seq_one_letter_code
_entity_poly.pdbx_strand_id
1 'polypeptide(L)'
;MIIKDLNVGIFKTKMSIGHFFRVKKDALFLELREPTQEETIALSGTEQENAKALIKLMPKCIIEHNVEKEKSVLYNTAELWTSMTKQSGNITALIKEWSDSLPLIKWAESQRVK
;
A
#
# COMPACT_ATOMS: atom_id res chain seq x y z
N MET A 1 -7.16 -29.32 -11.14
CA MET A 1 -6.16 -29.25 -10.05
C MET A 1 -6.61 -28.13 -9.12
N ILE A 2 -7.23 -28.50 -8.00
CA ILE A 2 -7.68 -27.52 -6.99
C ILE A 2 -6.44 -27.19 -6.17
N ILE A 3 -5.95 -25.95 -6.27
CA ILE A 3 -4.89 -25.45 -5.38
C ILE A 3 -5.55 -25.28 -4.01
N LYS A 4 -5.62 -26.36 -3.24
CA LYS A 4 -5.73 -26.32 -1.79
C LYS A 4 -4.33 -26.01 -1.27
N ASP A 5 -4.25 -25.13 -0.28
CA ASP A 5 -3.03 -24.76 0.43
C ASP A 5 -2.13 -23.71 -0.26
N LEU A 6 -2.73 -22.65 -0.82
CA LEU A 6 -2.04 -21.36 -0.75
C LEU A 6 -2.13 -20.93 0.71
N ASN A 7 -1.09 -21.21 1.51
CA ASN A 7 -0.86 -20.49 2.75
C ASN A 7 -0.76 -19.02 2.37
N VAL A 8 -1.88 -18.30 2.42
CA VAL A 8 -1.97 -16.85 2.23
C VAL A 8 -1.37 -16.23 3.49
N GLY A 9 -0.06 -16.40 3.67
CA GLY A 9 0.69 -15.69 4.66
C GLY A 9 0.43 -14.21 4.42
N ILE A 10 0.09 -13.48 5.47
CA ILE A 10 -0.12 -12.04 5.38
C ILE A 10 1.23 -11.44 4.97
N PHE A 11 1.41 -11.20 3.66
CA PHE A 11 2.60 -10.53 3.16
C PHE A 11 2.56 -9.09 3.65
N LYS A 12 3.64 -8.68 4.31
CA LYS A 12 3.80 -7.36 4.88
C LYS A 12 4.94 -6.67 4.17
N THR A 13 4.71 -5.48 3.66
CA THR A 13 5.73 -4.63 3.04
C THR A 13 5.96 -3.42 3.92
N LYS A 14 7.21 -3.23 4.35
CA LYS A 14 7.66 -2.02 5.02
C LYS A 14 8.19 -1.04 3.98
N MET A 15 7.64 0.17 3.95
CA MET A 15 7.97 1.21 3.00
C MET A 15 8.43 2.48 3.70
N SER A 16 9.36 3.18 3.06
CA SER A 16 9.95 4.40 3.60
C SER A 16 9.22 5.65 3.13
N ILE A 17 8.79 6.48 4.08
CA ILE A 17 7.97 7.69 3.81
C ILE A 17 8.59 8.99 4.29
N GLY A 18 9.86 9.00 4.69
CA GLY A 18 10.53 10.22 5.15
C GLY A 18 10.47 11.38 4.16
N HIS A 19 10.48 11.07 2.86
CA HIS A 19 10.40 12.05 1.79
C HIS A 19 9.08 12.85 1.78
N PHE A 20 7.95 12.26 2.22
CA PHE A 20 6.67 12.97 2.34
C PHE A 20 6.68 14.02 3.44
N PHE A 21 7.59 13.93 4.40
CA PHE A 21 7.69 14.83 5.55
C PHE A 21 8.98 15.67 5.53
N ARG A 22 9.68 15.70 4.39
CA ARG A 22 10.97 16.40 4.22
C ARG A 22 12.04 15.99 5.24
N VAL A 23 12.01 14.73 5.67
CA VAL A 23 13.02 14.13 6.53
C VAL A 23 13.83 13.07 5.77
N LYS A 24 14.86 12.51 6.40
CA LYS A 24 15.66 11.42 5.80
C LYS A 24 14.75 10.28 5.38
N LYS A 25 15.02 9.69 4.20
CA LYS A 25 14.17 8.66 3.57
C LYS A 25 13.73 7.57 4.56
N ASP A 26 14.69 7.02 5.30
CA ASP A 26 14.47 5.86 6.18
C ASP A 26 14.08 6.24 7.64
N ALA A 27 13.89 7.54 7.93
CA ALA A 27 13.51 7.99 9.27
C ALA A 27 12.05 7.67 9.60
N LEU A 28 11.18 7.64 8.59
CA LEU A 28 9.76 7.35 8.74
C LEU A 28 9.37 6.18 7.86
N PHE A 29 8.51 5.31 8.38
CA PHE A 29 8.03 4.13 7.67
C PHE A 29 6.53 3.92 7.84
N LEU A 30 6.00 3.11 6.93
CA LEU A 30 4.70 2.47 7.05
C LEU A 30 4.83 0.99 6.70
N GLU A 31 4.14 0.15 7.45
CA GLU A 31 3.99 -1.28 7.17
C GLU A 31 2.59 -1.50 6.62
N LEU A 32 2.53 -2.16 5.47
CA LEU A 32 1.29 -2.46 4.75
C LEU A 32 1.12 -3.97 4.65
N ARG A 33 -0.10 -4.47 4.85
CA ARG A 33 -0.48 -5.81 4.41
C ARG A 33 -0.75 -5.84 2.91
N GLU A 34 -0.68 -7.02 2.33
CA GLU A 34 -1.20 -7.28 1.00
C GLU A 34 -2.74 -7.10 0.94
N PRO A 35 -3.29 -6.59 -0.18
CA PRO A 35 -4.71 -6.65 -0.48
C PRO A 35 -5.28 -8.07 -0.41
N THR A 36 -6.51 -8.22 0.08
CA THR A 36 -7.20 -9.51 -0.01
C THR A 36 -7.56 -9.84 -1.46
N GLN A 37 -7.91 -11.10 -1.73
CA GLN A 37 -8.41 -11.49 -3.05
C GLN A 37 -9.65 -10.67 -3.45
N GLU A 38 -10.57 -10.43 -2.53
CA GLU A 38 -11.77 -9.60 -2.76
C GLU A 38 -11.41 -8.15 -3.08
N GLU A 39 -10.47 -7.56 -2.35
CA GLU A 39 -9.97 -6.20 -2.59
C GLU A 39 -9.23 -6.11 -3.94
N THR A 40 -8.58 -7.20 -4.37
CA THR A 40 -7.86 -7.29 -5.65
C THR A 40 -8.80 -7.49 -6.83
N ILE A 41 -9.92 -8.22 -6.67
CA ILE A 41 -10.95 -8.38 -7.70
C ILE A 41 -11.54 -7.01 -8.09
N ALA A 42 -11.62 -6.09 -7.13
CA ALA A 42 -12.03 -4.71 -7.39
C ALA A 42 -11.02 -3.90 -8.23
N LEU A 43 -9.79 -4.40 -8.45
CA LEU A 43 -8.75 -3.80 -9.31
C LEU A 43 -8.82 -4.31 -10.77
N SER A 44 -10.02 -4.60 -11.27
CA SER A 44 -10.24 -5.16 -12.61
C SER A 44 -10.54 -4.14 -13.71
N GLY A 45 -10.32 -2.85 -13.44
CA GLY A 45 -10.53 -1.76 -14.39
C GLY A 45 -9.33 -1.45 -15.28
N THR A 46 -9.41 -0.32 -15.98
CA THR A 46 -8.29 0.29 -16.70
C THR A 46 -7.15 0.67 -15.75
N GLU A 47 -5.94 0.88 -16.27
CA GLU A 47 -4.76 1.26 -15.46
C GLU A 47 -5.03 2.47 -14.55
N GLN A 48 -5.75 3.48 -15.05
CA GLN A 48 -6.13 4.67 -14.29
C GLN A 48 -7.18 4.38 -13.21
N GLU A 49 -8.12 3.46 -13.44
CA GLU A 49 -9.10 3.03 -12.45
C GLU A 49 -8.43 2.21 -11.35
N ASN A 50 -7.48 1.35 -11.72
CA ASN A 50 -6.71 0.54 -10.78
C ASN A 50 -5.82 1.43 -9.90
N ALA A 51 -5.16 2.44 -10.48
CA ALA A 51 -4.39 3.42 -9.70
C ALA A 51 -5.29 4.16 -8.68
N LYS A 52 -6.48 4.62 -9.08
CA LYS A 52 -7.45 5.24 -8.17
C LYS A 52 -7.96 4.29 -7.09
N ALA A 53 -8.17 3.02 -7.43
CA ALA A 53 -8.61 2.01 -6.48
C ALA A 53 -7.51 1.68 -5.47
N LEU A 54 -6.25 1.55 -5.91
CA LEU A 54 -5.09 1.35 -5.05
C LEU A 54 -4.85 2.54 -4.10
N ILE A 55 -5.02 3.79 -4.55
CA ILE A 55 -5.01 4.99 -3.69
C ILE A 55 -6.03 4.86 -2.56
N LYS A 56 -7.25 4.40 -2.86
CA LYS A 56 -8.30 4.22 -1.85
C LYS A 56 -8.05 3.03 -0.92
N LEU A 57 -7.33 2.03 -1.40
CA LEU A 57 -7.10 0.78 -0.70
C LEU A 57 -5.94 0.87 0.29
N MET A 58 -4.85 1.54 -0.08
CA MET A 58 -3.64 1.70 0.73
C MET A 58 -3.91 2.05 2.21
N PRO A 59 -4.74 3.06 2.58
CA PRO A 59 -4.99 3.37 3.99
C PRO A 59 -5.65 2.21 4.77
N LYS A 60 -6.39 1.31 4.11
CA LYS A 60 -6.98 0.11 4.74
C LYS A 60 -5.96 -1.02 4.92
N CYS A 61 -4.84 -0.93 4.21
CA CYS A 61 -3.76 -1.89 4.27
C CYS A 61 -2.65 -1.47 5.23
N ILE A 62 -2.63 -0.22 5.72
CA ILE A 62 -1.65 0.22 6.72
C ILE A 62 -1.93 -0.50 8.04
N ILE A 63 -0.93 -1.21 8.55
CA ILE A 63 -1.00 -1.95 9.82
C ILE A 63 -0.12 -1.32 10.90
N GLU A 64 0.97 -0.64 10.53
CA GLU A 64 1.88 0.03 11.47
C GLU A 64 2.55 1.24 10.81
N HIS A 65 2.92 2.25 11.60
CA HIS A 65 3.79 3.36 11.20
C HIS A 65 4.44 4.02 12.43
N ASN A 66 5.51 4.78 12.22
CA ASN A 66 6.21 5.53 13.28
C ASN A 66 6.09 7.06 13.16
N VAL A 67 5.10 7.57 12.42
CA VAL A 67 4.91 9.01 12.21
C VAL A 67 4.23 9.66 13.41
N GLU A 68 4.93 10.63 14.03
CA GLU A 68 4.46 11.42 15.15
C GLU A 68 3.92 12.79 14.70
N LYS A 69 2.86 13.27 15.35
CA LYS A 69 2.24 14.59 15.16
C LYS A 69 2.92 15.63 16.05
N GLU A 70 2.94 15.39 17.36
CA GLU A 70 3.59 16.23 18.38
C GLU A 70 3.94 15.40 19.62
N LYS A 71 5.09 15.66 20.27
CA LYS A 71 5.47 15.11 21.59
C LYS A 71 5.19 13.60 21.75
N SER A 72 5.64 12.78 20.79
CA SER A 72 5.47 11.32 20.81
C SER A 72 4.02 10.81 20.66
N VAL A 73 3.10 11.67 20.22
CA VAL A 73 1.76 11.25 19.81
C VAL A 73 1.79 10.82 18.35
N LEU A 74 1.55 9.54 18.10
CA LEU A 74 1.43 9.00 16.75
C LEU A 74 0.17 9.53 16.06
N TYR A 75 0.27 9.77 14.75
CA TYR A 75 -0.93 9.94 13.93
C TYR A 75 -1.79 8.68 14.01
N ASN A 76 -3.12 8.81 13.88
CA ASN A 76 -3.91 7.66 13.45
C ASN A 76 -3.83 7.48 11.93
N THR A 77 -4.20 6.31 11.42
CA THR A 77 -4.10 5.97 9.99
C THR A 77 -4.82 6.98 9.09
N ALA A 78 -5.99 7.49 9.49
CA ALA A 78 -6.76 8.44 8.69
C ALA A 78 -6.10 9.82 8.64
N GLU A 79 -5.57 10.30 9.76
CA GLU A 79 -4.82 11.56 9.83
C GLU A 79 -3.49 11.45 9.06
N LEU A 80 -2.75 10.34 9.22
CA LEU A 80 -1.51 10.08 8.49
C LEU A 80 -1.76 10.13 6.98
N TRP A 81 -2.76 9.39 6.51
CA TRP A 81 -3.12 9.34 5.10
C TRP A 81 -3.51 10.71 4.55
N THR A 82 -4.30 11.46 5.32
CA THR A 82 -4.67 12.84 4.97
C THR A 82 -3.44 13.76 4.90
N SER A 83 -2.48 13.60 5.80
CA SER A 83 -1.24 14.37 5.80
C SER A 83 -0.39 14.05 4.56
N MET A 84 -0.20 12.76 4.25
CA MET A 84 0.58 12.33 3.09
C MET A 84 -0.02 12.78 1.75
N THR A 85 -1.34 12.66 1.59
CA THR A 85 -2.04 13.06 0.36
C THR A 85 -2.08 14.57 0.16
N LYS A 86 -2.14 15.37 1.23
CA LYS A 86 -2.07 16.84 1.17
C LYS A 86 -0.71 17.38 0.74
N GLN A 87 0.38 16.67 1.07
CA GLN A 87 1.73 17.14 0.77
C GLN A 87 2.14 16.94 -0.69
N SER A 88 1.28 16.35 -1.54
CA SER A 88 1.41 16.23 -3.00
C SER A 88 2.72 15.60 -3.48
N GLY A 89 3.55 15.08 -2.58
CA GLY A 89 4.69 14.25 -2.92
C GLY A 89 4.14 12.99 -3.55
N ASN A 90 4.79 12.54 -4.61
CA ASN A 90 4.53 11.40 -5.50
C ASN A 90 3.82 10.17 -4.85
N ILE A 91 2.56 10.31 -4.42
CA ILE A 91 1.78 9.24 -3.76
C ILE A 91 1.58 8.07 -4.72
N THR A 92 1.48 8.38 -6.00
CA THR A 92 1.48 7.40 -7.09
C THR A 92 2.75 6.56 -7.12
N ALA A 93 3.93 7.14 -6.82
CA ALA A 93 5.18 6.39 -6.78
C ALA A 93 5.22 5.44 -5.58
N LEU A 94 4.73 5.87 -4.41
CA LEU A 94 4.58 4.99 -3.25
C LEU A 94 3.60 3.85 -3.56
N ILE A 95 2.48 4.14 -4.22
CA ILE A 95 1.50 3.12 -4.59
C ILE A 95 2.07 2.15 -5.62
N LYS A 96 2.87 2.64 -6.56
CA LYS A 96 3.57 1.80 -7.53
C LYS A 96 4.58 0.90 -6.83
N GLU A 97 5.42 1.44 -5.94
CA GLU A 97 6.38 0.66 -5.16
C GLU A 97 5.69 -0.42 -4.31
N TRP A 98 4.54 -0.08 -3.72
CA TRP A 98 3.72 -1.07 -3.01
C TRP A 98 3.22 -2.15 -3.97
N SER A 99 2.55 -1.78 -5.06
CA SER A 99 2.02 -2.72 -6.07
C SER A 99 3.10 -3.65 -6.63
N ASP A 100 4.28 -3.12 -6.95
CA ASP A 100 5.42 -3.87 -7.48
C ASP A 100 5.98 -4.87 -6.45
N SER A 101 5.74 -4.64 -5.14
CA SER A 101 6.15 -5.52 -4.06
C SER A 101 5.17 -6.68 -3.81
N LEU A 102 3.93 -6.60 -4.31
CA LEU A 102 2.86 -7.56 -4.01
C LEU A 102 2.95 -8.82 -4.88
N PRO A 103 3.14 -10.01 -4.27
CA PRO A 103 3.18 -11.28 -5.01
C PRO A 103 1.86 -11.64 -5.70
N LEU A 104 0.70 -11.37 -5.08
CA LEU A 104 -0.61 -11.75 -5.62
C LEU A 104 -0.99 -10.95 -6.87
N ILE A 105 -0.58 -9.69 -6.97
CA ILE A 105 -0.85 -8.87 -8.17
C ILE A 105 -0.09 -9.44 -9.37
N LYS A 106 1.19 -9.80 -9.19
CA LYS A 106 2.00 -10.45 -10.24
C LYS A 106 1.42 -11.80 -10.66
N TRP A 107 0.88 -12.56 -9.71
CA TRP A 107 0.20 -13.82 -10.01
C TRP A 107 -1.09 -13.59 -10.81
N ALA A 108 -1.95 -12.63 -10.41
CA ALA A 108 -3.18 -12.32 -11.12
C ALA A 108 -2.94 -11.81 -12.55
N GLU A 109 -1.93 -10.97 -12.76
CA GLU A 109 -1.51 -10.53 -14.09
C GLU A 109 -1.06 -11.69 -14.97
N SER A 110 -0.28 -12.64 -14.43
CA SER A 110 0.15 -13.84 -15.16
C SER A 110 -1.00 -14.73 -15.66
N GLN A 111 -2.15 -14.68 -14.97
CA GLN A 111 -3.35 -15.43 -15.36
C GLN A 111 -4.21 -14.72 -16.41
N ARG A 112 -4.07 -13.38 -16.58
CA ARG A 112 -4.82 -12.61 -17.59
C ARG A 112 -4.23 -12.68 -19.00
N VAL A 113 -2.99 -13.15 -19.16
CA VAL A 113 -2.31 -13.28 -20.47
C VAL A 113 -2.60 -14.65 -21.13
N LYS A 114 -3.80 -15.19 -20.96
CA LYS A 114 -4.22 -16.46 -21.60
C LYS A 114 -5.52 -16.29 -22.36
#